data_AF-A0A1R3ICM6-F1
#
_entry.id   AF-A0A1R3ICM6-F1
#
_cell.length_a   1.000
_cell.length_b   1.000
_cell.length_c   1.000
_cell.angle_alpha   90.00
_cell.angle_beta   90.00
_cell.angle_gamma   90.00
#
_symmetry.space_group_name_H-M   'P 1'
#
loop_
_entity.id
_entity.type
_entity.pdbx_description
1 polymer ?
#
loop_
_entity_poly.entity_id
_entity_poly.type
_entity_poly.pdbx_seq_one_letter_code
_entity_poly.pdbx_strand_id
1 'polypeptide(L)'
;MDGLLPVEDLADITRQLIVISQIEMSLQYPEIRPDHQATMRNYLVLMEAIKLITTTYLPFLNDDSKNSLLTWFAFNLLNLPSPEKAIEKLHHDHIQEEIYTRGLANFSLPMINGKERIIDPERFDFQSSTPSVAIDGNHQRIVLLTTLPNFGVKLKIRFSINVLTRSTTHFLDLSHISPENLHASPTCATWGKCPCPSMSAPNHSTRIKILLYNVKGAATTTFPADLARHYHATSPHLLIITETRQPGKTVQKIMNSLDLDWSQTLEPAGFYGGIWMLWKKQVAELYLERKEDFKLAAEIKVIFND
;
A
#
# COMPACT_ATOMS: atom_id res chain seq x y z
N MET A 1 26.25 11.40 27.17
CA MET A 1 24.87 10.90 27.08
C MET A 1 24.01 12.13 27.03
N ASP A 2 23.46 12.46 25.86
CA ASP A 2 23.01 13.81 25.51
C ASP A 2 21.65 14.21 26.12
N GLY A 3 21.29 13.68 27.30
CA GLY A 3 20.16 14.16 28.09
C GLY A 3 18.78 14.10 27.41
N LEU A 4 18.64 13.35 26.31
CA LEU A 4 17.38 13.19 25.60
C LEU A 4 16.42 12.32 26.43
N LEU A 5 15.16 12.76 26.50
CA LEU A 5 14.12 12.03 27.24
C LEU A 5 13.72 10.72 26.52
N PRO A 6 13.16 9.75 27.24
CA PRO A 6 12.47 8.62 26.64
C PRO A 6 11.33 9.06 25.70
N VAL A 7 11.07 8.30 24.64
CA VAL A 7 10.09 8.68 23.60
C VAL A 7 8.64 8.68 24.12
N GLU A 8 8.40 7.95 25.20
CA GLU A 8 7.14 7.82 25.91
C GLU A 8 6.77 9.10 26.66
N ASP A 9 7.76 9.91 27.03
CA ASP A 9 7.58 11.15 27.79
C ASP A 9 7.39 12.38 26.88
N LEU A 10 7.52 12.20 25.57
CA LEU A 10 7.41 13.26 24.57
C LEU A 10 5.97 13.46 24.09
N ALA A 11 5.69 14.66 23.58
CA ALA A 11 4.40 14.97 22.95
C ALA A 11 4.09 14.03 21.76
N ASP A 12 2.81 13.76 21.52
CA ASP A 12 2.37 12.76 20.52
C ASP A 12 2.97 12.98 19.13
N ILE A 13 2.98 14.22 18.63
CA ILE A 13 3.56 14.53 17.31
C ILE A 13 5.08 14.31 17.28
N THR A 14 5.78 14.59 18.38
CA THR A 14 7.21 14.34 18.52
C THR A 14 7.51 12.84 18.50
N ARG A 15 6.73 12.06 19.26
CA ARG A 15 6.81 10.59 19.24
C ARG A 15 6.57 10.05 17.84
N GLN A 16 5.55 10.54 17.14
CA GLN A 16 5.26 10.11 15.76
C GLN A 16 6.42 10.40 14.79
N LEU A 17 6.99 11.61 14.83
CA LEU A 17 8.14 11.98 13.99
C LEU A 17 9.38 11.11 14.27
N ILE A 18 9.62 10.77 15.54
CA ILE A 18 10.69 9.87 15.95
C ILE A 18 10.44 8.46 15.42
N VAL A 19 9.26 7.91 15.65
CA VAL A 19 8.89 6.56 15.19
C VAL A 19 8.97 6.44 13.67
N ILE A 20 8.47 7.44 12.93
CA ILE A 20 8.59 7.49 11.47
C ILE A 20 10.05 7.47 11.04
N SER A 21 10.90 8.25 11.71
CA SER A 21 12.33 8.29 11.42
C SER A 21 13.07 6.99 11.74
N GLN A 22 12.68 6.30 12.81
CA GLN A 22 13.21 4.98 13.14
C GLN A 22 12.83 3.95 12.07
N ILE A 23 11.59 3.99 11.57
CA ILE A 23 11.08 3.02 10.58
C ILE A 23 11.61 3.31 9.17
N GLU A 24 11.46 4.54 8.69
CA GLU A 24 11.71 4.89 7.29
C GLU A 24 13.20 5.17 7.00
N MET A 25 13.97 5.57 8.02
CA MET A 25 15.38 5.93 7.88
C MET A 25 16.32 5.07 8.73
N SER A 26 15.80 4.07 9.44
CA SER A 26 16.58 3.19 10.33
C SER A 26 17.38 3.95 11.40
N LEU A 27 16.90 5.12 11.83
CA LEU A 27 17.51 5.87 12.92
C LEU A 27 17.21 5.21 14.27
N GLN A 28 18.00 5.53 15.28
CA GLN A 28 17.78 5.07 16.65
C GLN A 28 17.62 6.27 17.57
N TYR A 29 16.60 6.23 18.41
CA TYR A 29 16.32 7.24 19.43
C TYR A 29 16.37 6.54 20.78
N PRO A 30 16.97 7.14 21.83
CA PRO A 30 17.59 8.47 21.86
C PRO A 30 19.05 8.51 21.36
N GLU A 31 19.59 7.42 20.82
CA GLU A 31 21.02 7.32 20.48
C GLU A 31 21.44 8.15 19.24
N ILE A 32 22.36 9.10 19.42
CA ILE A 32 23.02 9.80 18.31
C ILE A 32 24.33 9.08 17.98
N ARG A 33 24.27 8.16 17.01
CA ARG A 33 25.45 7.40 16.53
C ARG A 33 26.42 8.27 15.72
N PRO A 34 27.70 7.90 15.59
CA PRO A 34 28.66 8.65 14.78
C PRO A 34 28.26 8.85 13.32
N ASP A 35 27.52 7.90 12.75
CA ASP A 35 27.01 7.90 11.38
C ASP A 35 25.62 8.52 11.24
N HIS A 36 25.00 9.00 12.32
CA HIS A 36 23.61 9.47 12.36
C HIS A 36 23.31 10.53 11.27
N GLN A 37 24.21 11.51 11.13
CA GLN A 37 24.11 12.55 10.10
C GLN A 37 24.34 12.02 8.68
N ALA A 38 25.22 11.04 8.51
CA ALA A 38 25.45 10.41 7.22
C ALA A 38 24.23 9.60 6.77
N THR A 39 23.58 8.87 7.69
CA THR A 39 22.34 8.14 7.44
C THR A 39 21.22 9.07 7.00
N MET A 40 21.01 10.20 7.68
CA MET A 40 20.00 11.20 7.29
C MET A 40 20.22 11.77 5.88
N ARG A 41 21.47 11.89 5.43
CA ARG A 41 21.78 12.36 4.07
C ARG A 41 21.33 11.41 2.96
N ASN A 42 21.03 10.15 3.26
CA ASN A 42 20.47 9.22 2.28
C ASN A 42 18.96 9.46 2.04
N TYR A 43 18.33 10.31 2.86
CA TYR A 43 16.89 10.55 2.86
C TYR A 43 16.57 12.05 2.81
N LEU A 44 17.29 12.81 1.96
CA LEU A 44 17.22 14.28 1.95
C LEU A 44 15.80 14.84 1.86
N VAL A 45 14.96 14.29 0.98
CA VAL A 45 13.59 14.78 0.79
C VAL A 45 12.71 14.47 2.00
N LEU A 46 12.82 13.26 2.57
CA LEU A 46 12.06 12.88 3.76
C LEU A 46 12.53 13.68 4.99
N MET A 47 13.82 13.94 5.11
CA MET A 47 14.37 14.81 6.15
C MET A 47 13.92 16.25 6.00
N GLU A 48 13.82 16.77 4.77
CA GLU A 48 13.23 18.08 4.51
C GLU A 48 11.75 18.08 4.92
N ALA A 49 10.98 17.06 4.57
CA ALA A 49 9.59 16.91 5.00
C ALA A 49 9.46 16.92 6.54
N ILE A 50 10.26 16.12 7.25
CA ILE A 50 10.30 16.04 8.72
C ILE A 50 10.67 17.40 9.32
N LYS A 51 11.66 18.10 8.75
CA LYS A 51 12.06 19.45 9.16
C LYS A 51 10.90 20.43 9.02
N LEU A 52 10.18 20.41 7.91
CA LEU A 52 9.04 21.28 7.66
C LEU A 52 7.89 20.98 8.63
N ILE A 53 7.53 19.71 8.83
CA ILE A 53 6.50 19.30 9.80
C ILE A 53 6.89 19.74 11.23
N THR A 54 8.14 19.47 11.63
CA THR A 54 8.69 19.91 12.92
C THR A 54 8.55 21.42 13.10
N THR A 55 8.89 22.19 12.06
CA THR A 55 8.80 23.65 12.08
C THR A 55 7.36 24.12 12.27
N THR A 56 6.40 23.49 11.58
CA THR A 56 4.97 23.83 11.71
C THR A 56 4.43 23.58 13.12
N TYR A 57 4.88 22.51 13.78
CA TYR A 57 4.41 22.16 15.12
C TYR A 57 5.23 22.81 16.25
N LEU A 58 6.41 23.35 15.97
CA LEU A 58 7.33 23.90 16.97
C LEU A 58 6.67 24.86 17.97
N PRO A 59 5.77 25.80 17.57
CA PRO A 59 5.11 26.70 18.51
C PRO A 59 4.23 26.00 19.55
N PHE A 60 3.74 24.80 19.25
CA PHE A 60 2.78 24.05 20.06
C PHE A 60 3.44 22.97 20.95
N LEU A 61 4.75 22.77 20.81
CA LEU A 61 5.50 21.76 21.56
C LEU A 61 5.95 22.30 22.93
N ASN A 62 6.00 21.42 23.94
CA ASN A 62 6.70 21.71 25.19
C ASN A 62 8.22 21.75 24.98
N ASP A 63 8.95 22.36 25.91
CA ASP A 63 10.39 22.61 25.74
C ASP A 63 11.20 21.31 25.62
N ASP A 64 10.80 20.27 26.35
CA ASP A 64 11.44 18.95 26.28
C ASP A 64 11.31 18.32 24.88
N SER A 65 10.12 18.40 24.28
CA SER A 65 9.85 17.88 22.94
C SER A 65 10.54 18.69 21.87
N LYS A 66 10.59 20.03 22.03
CA LYS A 66 11.36 20.91 21.15
C LYS A 66 12.84 20.56 21.19
N ASN A 67 13.42 20.52 22.38
CA ASN A 67 14.84 20.24 22.58
C ASN A 67 15.21 18.86 22.04
N SER A 68 14.35 17.86 22.25
CA SER A 68 14.57 16.52 21.74
C SER A 68 14.61 16.47 20.22
N LEU A 69 13.65 17.08 19.53
CA LEU A 69 13.63 17.11 18.06
C LEU A 69 14.79 17.91 17.48
N LEU A 70 15.05 19.11 18.01
CA LEU A 70 16.10 19.98 17.50
C LEU A 70 17.49 19.36 17.68
N THR A 71 17.72 18.71 18.82
CA THR A 71 19.00 18.06 19.13
C THR A 71 19.18 16.80 18.31
N TRP A 72 18.19 15.89 18.32
CA TRP A 72 18.32 14.59 17.65
C TRP A 72 18.45 14.72 16.14
N PHE A 73 17.64 15.56 15.50
CA PHE A 73 17.77 15.83 14.06
C PHE A 73 18.86 16.85 13.71
N ALA A 74 19.55 17.41 14.71
CA ALA A 74 20.50 18.52 14.56
C ALA A 74 19.95 19.71 13.75
N PHE A 75 18.69 20.08 13.99
CA PHE A 75 18.08 21.23 13.35
C PHE A 75 18.57 22.53 14.00
N ASN A 76 19.20 23.39 13.20
CA ASN A 76 19.53 24.74 13.62
C ASN A 76 18.27 25.62 13.54
N LEU A 77 17.82 26.10 14.70
CA LEU A 77 16.63 26.96 14.84
C LEU A 77 16.67 28.20 13.94
N LEU A 78 17.86 28.80 13.74
CA LEU A 78 18.04 29.99 12.89
C LEU A 78 17.83 29.69 11.40
N ASN A 79 17.94 28.42 11.00
CA ASN A 79 17.80 27.95 9.62
C ASN A 79 16.44 27.29 9.35
N LEU A 80 15.50 27.35 10.31
CA LEU A 80 14.13 26.90 10.10
C LEU A 80 13.32 28.03 9.44
N PRO A 81 12.45 27.72 8.46
CA PRO A 81 11.51 28.70 7.93
C PRO A 81 10.49 29.13 8.99
N SER A 82 9.69 30.15 8.72
CA SER A 82 8.50 30.40 9.55
C SER A 82 7.49 29.25 9.41
N PRO A 83 6.59 29.03 10.39
CA PRO A 83 5.55 28.00 10.29
C PRO A 83 4.69 28.11 9.02
N GLU A 84 4.36 29.33 8.58
CA GLU A 84 3.55 29.60 7.39
C GLU A 84 4.30 29.18 6.12
N LYS A 85 5.59 29.54 6.03
CA LYS A 85 6.45 29.14 4.92
C LYS A 85 6.77 27.64 4.93
N ALA A 86 6.78 27.03 6.12
CA ALA A 86 6.90 25.58 6.24
C ALA A 86 5.67 24.87 5.65
N ILE A 87 4.46 25.35 5.96
CA ILE A 87 3.21 24.84 5.40
C ILE A 87 3.19 25.02 3.89
N GLU A 88 3.56 26.18 3.37
CA GLU A 88 3.66 26.43 1.92
C GLU A 88 4.57 25.40 1.25
N LYS A 89 5.77 25.17 1.80
CA LYS A 89 6.73 24.20 1.27
C LYS A 89 6.27 22.75 1.37
N LEU A 90 5.46 22.40 2.37
CA LEU A 90 4.85 21.06 2.48
C LEU A 90 3.93 20.76 1.28
N HIS A 91 3.47 21.79 0.57
CA HIS A 91 2.69 21.62 -0.65
C HIS A 91 3.50 21.44 -1.94
N HIS A 92 4.83 21.44 -1.88
CA HIS A 92 5.67 21.15 -3.04
C HIS A 92 5.56 19.67 -3.47
N ASP A 93 5.50 19.43 -4.79
CA ASP A 93 5.23 18.11 -5.37
C ASP A 93 6.15 17.00 -4.85
N HIS A 94 7.47 17.24 -4.82
CA HIS A 94 8.45 16.24 -4.36
C HIS A 94 8.33 15.93 -2.85
N ILE A 95 7.93 16.91 -2.04
CA ILE A 95 7.68 16.70 -0.60
C ILE A 95 6.39 15.88 -0.42
N GLN A 96 5.33 16.25 -1.15
CA GLN A 96 4.07 15.50 -1.14
C GLN A 96 4.26 14.07 -1.63
N GLU A 97 5.02 13.86 -2.70
CA GLU A 97 5.35 12.53 -3.23
C GLU A 97 6.02 11.67 -2.14
N GLU A 98 7.03 12.21 -1.47
CA GLU A 98 7.74 11.49 -0.42
C GLU A 98 6.81 11.11 0.76
N ILE A 99 5.97 12.04 1.20
CA ILE A 99 5.06 11.82 2.35
C ILE A 99 3.92 10.86 1.97
N TYR A 100 3.19 11.13 0.89
CA TYR A 100 1.97 10.40 0.56
C TYR A 100 2.26 9.01 0.05
N THR A 101 3.31 8.81 -0.75
CA THR A 101 3.61 7.49 -1.28
C THR A 101 4.16 6.52 -0.23
N ARG A 102 4.73 7.06 0.86
CA ARG A 102 5.04 6.31 2.09
C ARG A 102 3.85 6.19 3.04
N GLY A 103 2.70 6.82 2.75
CA GLY A 103 1.53 6.73 3.61
C GLY A 103 1.63 7.48 4.93
N LEU A 104 2.61 8.38 5.04
CA LEU A 104 2.86 9.17 6.23
C LEU A 104 1.79 10.24 6.43
N ALA A 105 1.00 10.53 5.39
CA ALA A 105 -0.20 11.34 5.49
C ALA A 105 -1.35 10.69 4.74
N ASN A 106 -2.55 10.95 5.21
CA ASN A 106 -3.77 10.61 4.50
C ASN A 106 -4.07 11.71 3.48
N PHE A 107 -4.50 12.91 3.90
CA PHE A 107 -4.96 13.94 2.95
C PHE A 107 -4.86 15.40 3.41
N SER A 108 -4.27 15.62 4.59
CA SER A 108 -4.16 16.92 5.21
C SER A 108 -2.79 17.08 5.82
N LEU A 109 -1.87 17.71 5.09
CA LEU A 109 -0.65 18.23 5.70
C LEU A 109 -1.02 19.42 6.59
N PRO A 110 -0.37 19.60 7.75
CA PRO A 110 0.84 18.91 8.23
C PRO A 110 0.57 17.61 9.03
N MET A 111 -0.67 17.13 9.10
CA MET A 111 -1.03 15.97 9.93
C MET A 111 -0.44 14.69 9.34
N ILE A 112 0.56 14.16 10.04
CA ILE A 112 1.15 12.86 9.76
C ILE A 112 0.45 11.75 10.55
N ASN A 113 0.52 10.54 10.04
CA ASN A 113 0.03 9.34 10.68
C ASN A 113 1.01 8.22 10.40
N GLY A 114 1.61 7.67 11.45
CA GLY A 114 2.41 6.46 11.35
C GLY A 114 1.58 5.27 10.83
N LYS A 115 2.29 4.26 10.34
CA LYS A 115 1.70 2.96 10.01
C LYS A 115 1.85 2.03 11.19
N GLU A 116 0.77 1.32 11.49
CA GLU A 116 0.79 0.27 12.49
C GLU A 116 1.15 -1.06 11.83
N ARG A 117 1.89 -1.88 12.57
CA ARG A 117 2.23 -3.21 12.09
C ARG A 117 1.02 -4.12 12.22
N ILE A 118 0.56 -4.68 11.11
CA ILE A 118 -0.54 -5.65 11.10
C ILE A 118 0.04 -7.05 11.38
N ILE A 119 -0.30 -7.61 12.54
CA ILE A 119 0.20 -8.93 12.98
C ILE A 119 -0.46 -10.03 12.15
N ASP A 120 -1.79 -10.10 12.17
CA ASP A 120 -2.57 -11.14 11.51
C ASP A 120 -3.58 -10.56 10.52
N PRO A 121 -3.77 -11.22 9.35
CA PRO A 121 -4.79 -10.81 8.40
C PRO A 121 -6.17 -11.14 8.95
N GLU A 122 -7.11 -10.21 8.78
CA GLU A 122 -8.52 -10.47 9.05
C GLU A 122 -9.05 -11.50 8.04
N ARG A 123 -9.88 -12.44 8.48
CA ARG A 123 -10.37 -13.53 7.63
C ARG A 123 -11.84 -13.34 7.33
N PHE A 124 -12.20 -13.42 6.04
CA PHE A 124 -13.59 -13.37 5.60
C PHE A 124 -13.86 -14.55 4.66
N ASP A 125 -14.64 -15.50 5.15
CA ASP A 125 -15.15 -16.61 4.36
C ASP A 125 -16.51 -16.22 3.78
N PHE A 126 -16.56 -16.03 2.47
CA PHE A 126 -17.79 -15.63 1.80
C PHE A 126 -18.83 -16.75 1.82
N GLN A 127 -20.07 -16.36 2.17
CA GLN A 127 -21.24 -17.25 2.21
C GLN A 127 -22.18 -17.03 1.01
N SER A 128 -21.82 -16.13 0.10
CA SER A 128 -22.59 -15.76 -1.10
C SER A 128 -21.76 -16.00 -2.36
N SER A 129 -22.44 -16.25 -3.48
CA SER A 129 -21.84 -16.37 -4.80
C SER A 129 -21.49 -15.03 -5.44
N THR A 130 -22.00 -13.93 -4.88
CA THR A 130 -21.74 -12.55 -5.35
C THR A 130 -21.31 -11.62 -4.21
N PRO A 131 -20.21 -11.93 -3.50
CA PRO A 131 -19.78 -11.10 -2.38
C PRO A 131 -19.20 -9.77 -2.85
N SER A 132 -19.33 -8.74 -2.01
CA SER A 132 -18.73 -7.42 -2.21
C SER A 132 -18.02 -6.99 -0.94
N VAL A 133 -16.83 -6.40 -1.09
CA VAL A 133 -16.03 -5.84 0.01
C VAL A 133 -15.71 -4.40 -0.31
N ALA A 134 -15.92 -3.52 0.67
CA ALA A 134 -15.47 -2.13 0.61
C ALA A 134 -14.36 -1.91 1.64
N ILE A 135 -13.29 -1.23 1.23
CA ILE A 135 -12.17 -0.86 2.08
C ILE A 135 -11.99 0.65 2.04
N ASP A 136 -11.91 1.26 3.22
CA ASP A 136 -11.49 2.64 3.39
C ASP A 136 -9.99 2.77 3.13
N GLY A 137 -9.63 3.59 2.15
CA GLY A 137 -8.25 3.83 1.76
C GLY A 137 -7.42 4.55 2.82
N ASN A 138 -8.06 5.16 3.83
CA ASN A 138 -7.37 5.88 4.90
C ASN A 138 -6.82 4.93 5.98
N HIS A 139 -7.27 3.67 5.98
CA HIS A 139 -6.97 2.67 7.00
C HIS A 139 -6.13 1.53 6.42
N GLN A 140 -4.91 1.36 6.94
CA GLN A 140 -4.09 0.21 6.58
C GLN A 140 -4.76 -1.06 7.09
N ARG A 141 -4.92 -2.07 6.21
CA ARG A 141 -5.63 -3.31 6.55
C ARG A 141 -5.18 -4.46 5.65
N ILE A 142 -5.14 -5.66 6.20
CA ILE A 142 -4.90 -6.89 5.44
C ILE A 142 -6.06 -7.84 5.69
N VAL A 143 -6.61 -8.35 4.59
CA VAL A 143 -7.79 -9.20 4.60
C VAL A 143 -7.51 -10.43 3.75
N LEU A 144 -7.66 -11.62 4.33
CA LEU A 144 -7.69 -12.88 3.61
C LEU A 144 -9.15 -13.25 3.30
N LEU A 145 -9.50 -13.14 2.02
CA LEU A 145 -10.82 -13.48 1.50
C LEU A 145 -10.82 -14.91 0.98
N THR A 146 -11.80 -15.71 1.37
CA THR A 146 -11.97 -17.09 0.86
C THR A 146 -13.36 -17.24 0.27
N THR A 147 -13.44 -17.66 -0.99
CA THR A 147 -14.74 -17.94 -1.64
C THR A 147 -15.31 -19.30 -1.22
N LEU A 148 -16.60 -19.53 -1.50
CA LEU A 148 -17.12 -20.90 -1.60
C LEU A 148 -16.41 -21.64 -2.75
N PRO A 149 -16.45 -22.99 -2.78
CA PRO A 149 -15.95 -23.75 -3.93
C PRO A 149 -16.61 -23.32 -5.24
N ASN A 150 -15.81 -22.98 -6.25
CA ASN A 150 -16.27 -22.55 -7.58
C ASN A 150 -15.25 -22.95 -8.67
N PHE A 151 -15.64 -22.77 -9.94
CA PHE A 151 -14.79 -23.05 -11.11
C PHE A 151 -13.98 -21.84 -11.59
N GLY A 152 -14.11 -20.71 -10.88
CA GLY A 152 -13.58 -19.42 -11.24
C GLY A 152 -14.50 -18.30 -10.76
N VAL A 153 -13.95 -17.08 -10.71
CA VAL A 153 -14.69 -15.88 -10.32
C VAL A 153 -14.47 -14.77 -11.34
N LYS A 154 -15.53 -14.03 -11.65
CA LYS A 154 -15.38 -12.69 -12.20
C LYS A 154 -15.11 -11.75 -11.04
N LEU A 155 -14.08 -10.95 -11.20
CA LEU A 155 -13.64 -9.95 -10.27
C LEU A 155 -13.80 -8.59 -10.91
N LYS A 156 -14.45 -7.69 -10.18
CA LYS A 156 -14.51 -6.28 -10.52
C LYS A 156 -13.96 -5.50 -9.33
N ILE A 157 -12.82 -4.85 -9.55
CA ILE A 157 -12.20 -3.99 -8.56
C ILE A 157 -12.22 -2.54 -9.06
N ARG A 158 -12.50 -1.61 -8.15
CA ARG A 158 -12.51 -0.18 -8.47
C ARG A 158 -12.19 0.64 -7.23
N PHE A 159 -11.81 1.89 -7.43
CA PHE A 159 -11.77 2.85 -6.34
C PHE A 159 -12.53 4.13 -6.72
N SER A 160 -13.02 4.82 -5.70
CA SER A 160 -13.62 6.14 -5.84
C SER A 160 -12.93 7.12 -4.90
N ILE A 161 -12.78 8.36 -5.35
CA ILE A 161 -12.21 9.45 -4.57
C ILE A 161 -13.37 10.33 -4.10
N ASN A 162 -13.53 10.47 -2.79
CA ASN A 162 -14.40 11.48 -2.22
C ASN A 162 -13.59 12.76 -2.03
N VAL A 163 -13.79 13.73 -2.93
CA VAL A 163 -13.06 15.00 -2.96
C VAL A 163 -13.30 15.84 -1.70
N LEU A 164 -14.50 15.76 -1.11
CA LEU A 164 -14.86 16.56 0.07
C LEU A 164 -14.14 16.06 1.32
N THR A 165 -14.22 14.76 1.58
CA THR A 165 -13.52 14.13 2.71
C THR A 165 -12.04 13.92 2.45
N ARG A 166 -11.62 14.11 1.18
CA ARG A 166 -10.35 13.64 0.63
C ARG A 166 -10.10 12.22 1.12
N SER A 167 -10.88 11.26 0.68
CA SER A 167 -10.67 9.87 1.05
C SER A 167 -10.91 9.01 -0.17
N THR A 168 -10.42 7.79 -0.10
CA THR A 168 -10.63 6.80 -1.14
C THR A 168 -11.40 5.62 -0.58
N THR A 169 -12.23 5.01 -1.40
CA THR A 169 -12.88 3.74 -1.07
C THR A 169 -12.64 2.77 -2.19
N HIS A 170 -12.07 1.62 -1.85
CA HIS A 170 -11.84 0.50 -2.77
C HIS A 170 -12.99 -0.47 -2.67
N PHE A 171 -13.49 -0.94 -3.80
CA PHE A 171 -14.57 -1.91 -3.88
C PHE A 171 -14.07 -3.12 -4.65
N LEU A 172 -14.28 -4.29 -4.07
CA LEU A 172 -14.04 -5.58 -4.69
C LEU A 172 -15.35 -6.34 -4.75
N ASP A 173 -15.87 -6.50 -5.96
CA ASP A 173 -17.04 -7.31 -6.25
C ASP A 173 -16.58 -8.63 -6.89
N LEU A 174 -17.06 -9.77 -6.40
CA LEU A 174 -16.83 -11.07 -7.01
C LEU A 174 -18.16 -11.65 -7.48
N SER A 175 -18.14 -12.43 -8.55
CA SER A 175 -19.26 -13.30 -8.94
C SER A 175 -18.76 -14.64 -9.44
N HIS A 176 -19.33 -15.73 -8.94
CA HIS A 176 -18.95 -17.08 -9.37
C HIS A 176 -19.26 -17.30 -10.85
N ILE A 177 -18.36 -18.02 -11.52
CA ILE A 177 -18.55 -18.45 -12.89
C ILE A 177 -19.35 -19.76 -12.88
N SER A 178 -20.50 -19.74 -13.56
CA SER A 178 -21.30 -20.95 -13.80
C SER A 178 -20.53 -21.92 -14.70
N PRO A 179 -20.61 -23.25 -14.47
CA PRO A 179 -20.02 -24.27 -15.35
C PRO A 179 -20.36 -24.06 -16.84
N GLU A 180 -21.57 -23.61 -17.12
CA GLU A 180 -22.09 -23.39 -18.48
C GLU A 180 -21.32 -22.29 -19.24
N ASN A 181 -20.74 -21.34 -18.51
CA ASN A 181 -20.00 -20.21 -19.07
C ASN A 181 -18.50 -20.48 -19.25
N LEU A 182 -17.98 -21.65 -18.87
CA LEU A 182 -16.56 -21.97 -19.04
C LEU A 182 -16.13 -22.16 -20.51
N HIS A 183 -17.08 -22.40 -21.42
CA HIS A 183 -16.81 -22.71 -22.83
C HIS A 183 -16.70 -21.49 -23.74
N ALA A 184 -16.96 -20.28 -23.25
CA ALA A 184 -16.83 -19.07 -24.05
C ALA A 184 -15.37 -18.59 -24.05
N SER A 185 -14.52 -19.19 -24.89
CA SER A 185 -13.18 -18.67 -25.15
C SER A 185 -13.32 -17.25 -25.71
N PRO A 186 -12.79 -16.19 -25.06
CA PRO A 186 -12.80 -14.87 -25.65
C PRO A 186 -11.89 -14.92 -26.88
N THR A 187 -12.46 -14.73 -28.07
CA THR A 187 -11.68 -14.48 -29.28
C THR A 187 -10.87 -13.22 -29.05
N CYS A 188 -9.55 -13.36 -28.89
CA CYS A 188 -8.64 -12.24 -28.84
C CYS A 188 -8.74 -11.47 -30.16
N ALA A 189 -9.41 -10.31 -30.14
CA ALA A 189 -9.63 -9.50 -31.34
C ALA A 189 -8.33 -8.87 -31.89
N THR A 190 -7.21 -8.98 -31.16
CA THR A 190 -5.95 -8.30 -31.51
C THR A 190 -4.86 -9.24 -32.03
N TRP A 191 -5.00 -10.56 -31.85
CA TRP A 191 -3.98 -11.53 -32.29
C TRP A 191 -4.66 -12.69 -33.01
N GLY A 192 -4.71 -12.57 -34.34
CA GLY A 192 -5.18 -13.64 -35.21
C GLY A 192 -4.37 -14.91 -34.97
N LYS A 193 -5.06 -15.94 -34.45
CA LYS A 193 -4.57 -17.31 -34.24
C LYS A 193 -3.45 -17.44 -33.20
N CYS A 194 -3.77 -17.21 -31.92
CA CYS A 194 -3.08 -17.96 -30.86
C CYS A 194 -3.66 -19.39 -30.82
N PRO A 195 -2.85 -20.45 -30.95
CA PRO A 195 -3.29 -21.80 -30.60
C PRO A 195 -3.37 -21.85 -29.07
N CYS A 196 -4.53 -21.48 -28.51
CA CYS A 196 -4.79 -21.81 -27.12
C CYS A 196 -4.91 -23.35 -27.06
N PRO A 197 -4.08 -24.05 -26.27
CA PRO A 197 -4.36 -25.47 -26.00
C PRO A 197 -5.79 -25.54 -25.48
N SER A 198 -6.60 -26.44 -26.04
CA SER A 198 -7.96 -26.67 -25.60
C SER A 198 -7.91 -27.04 -24.12
N MET A 199 -8.12 -26.06 -23.24
CA MET A 199 -8.13 -26.31 -21.81
C MET A 199 -9.38 -27.14 -21.52
N SER A 200 -9.16 -28.38 -21.10
CA SER A 200 -10.18 -29.16 -20.41
C SER A 200 -10.76 -28.27 -19.30
N ALA A 201 -12.08 -28.15 -19.26
CA ALA A 201 -12.74 -27.42 -18.19
C ALA A 201 -12.22 -27.94 -16.83
N PRO A 202 -11.89 -27.08 -15.85
CA PRO A 202 -11.59 -27.53 -14.50
C PRO A 202 -12.69 -28.47 -14.03
N ASN A 203 -12.35 -29.74 -13.83
CA ASN A 203 -13.31 -30.78 -13.40
C ASN A 203 -13.62 -30.67 -11.89
N HIS A 204 -12.99 -29.73 -11.18
CA HIS A 204 -13.10 -29.59 -9.74
C HIS A 204 -13.36 -28.13 -9.34
N SER A 205 -14.33 -27.93 -8.44
CA SER A 205 -14.54 -26.64 -7.80
C SER A 205 -13.56 -26.48 -6.63
N THR A 206 -13.02 -25.28 -6.45
CA THR A 206 -12.11 -24.96 -5.34
C THR A 206 -12.42 -23.63 -4.72
N ARG A 207 -11.96 -23.44 -3.48
CA ARG A 207 -12.04 -22.16 -2.79
C ARG A 207 -10.89 -21.28 -3.25
N ILE A 208 -11.20 -20.08 -3.71
CA ILE A 208 -10.21 -19.08 -4.10
C ILE A 208 -9.89 -18.22 -2.88
N LYS A 209 -8.64 -18.32 -2.41
CA LYS A 209 -8.01 -17.41 -1.46
C LYS A 209 -7.45 -16.17 -2.16
N ILE A 210 -7.89 -14.99 -1.73
CA ILE A 210 -7.39 -13.68 -2.18
C ILE A 210 -6.83 -12.95 -0.97
N LEU A 211 -5.57 -12.55 -1.02
CA LEU A 211 -4.99 -11.66 -0.01
C LEU A 211 -5.15 -10.22 -0.49
N LEU A 212 -5.96 -9.45 0.22
CA LEU A 212 -6.25 -8.05 -0.07
C LEU A 212 -5.54 -7.17 0.95
N TYR A 213 -4.56 -6.39 0.51
CA TYR A 213 -3.75 -5.50 1.35
C TYR A 213 -3.98 -4.04 0.96
N ASN A 214 -4.71 -3.30 1.79
CA ASN A 214 -4.70 -1.84 1.72
C ASN A 214 -3.43 -1.29 2.40
N VAL A 215 -2.43 -0.94 1.58
CA VAL A 215 -1.10 -0.59 2.08
C VAL A 215 -0.99 0.87 2.53
N LYS A 216 -1.89 1.74 2.06
CA LYS A 216 -1.86 3.18 2.35
C LYS A 216 -0.48 3.75 2.01
N GLY A 217 -0.02 3.60 0.76
CA GLY A 217 1.30 4.03 0.27
C GLY A 217 2.34 2.90 0.24
N ALA A 218 2.73 2.45 -0.93
CA ALA A 218 3.64 1.30 -1.10
C ALA A 218 5.14 1.65 -0.97
N ALA A 219 5.52 2.93 -0.81
CA ALA A 219 6.92 3.35 -0.74
C ALA A 219 7.57 3.23 0.65
N THR A 220 6.81 2.83 1.67
CA THR A 220 7.33 2.56 3.01
C THR A 220 8.38 1.46 2.99
N THR A 221 9.46 1.63 3.77
CA THR A 221 10.56 0.65 3.88
C THR A 221 10.12 -0.73 4.40
N THR A 222 9.12 -0.80 5.27
CA THR A 222 8.64 -2.06 5.87
C THR A 222 7.68 -2.85 4.97
N PHE A 223 7.09 -2.20 3.96
CA PHE A 223 6.02 -2.80 3.17
C PHE A 223 6.42 -4.12 2.49
N PRO A 224 7.58 -4.24 1.80
CA PRO A 224 7.95 -5.48 1.13
C PRO A 224 8.07 -6.66 2.11
N ALA A 225 8.70 -6.44 3.27
CA ALA A 225 8.89 -7.48 4.28
C ALA A 225 7.56 -7.90 4.92
N ASP A 226 6.69 -6.94 5.24
CA ASP A 226 5.36 -7.23 5.79
C ASP A 226 4.47 -7.97 4.78
N LEU A 227 4.49 -7.56 3.51
CA LEU A 227 3.75 -8.24 2.45
C LEU A 227 4.24 -9.68 2.27
N ALA A 228 5.56 -9.90 2.21
CA ALA A 228 6.13 -11.23 2.03
C ALA A 228 5.72 -12.19 3.16
N ARG A 229 5.79 -11.72 4.41
CA ARG A 229 5.37 -12.49 5.58
C ARG A 229 3.91 -12.95 5.45
N HIS A 230 3.00 -12.05 5.12
CA HIS A 230 1.57 -12.37 4.97
C HIS A 230 1.28 -13.25 3.75
N TYR A 231 1.98 -13.00 2.64
CA TYR A 231 1.88 -13.80 1.43
C TYR A 231 2.28 -15.26 1.70
N HIS A 232 3.44 -15.49 2.31
CA HIS A 232 3.90 -16.85 2.61
C HIS A 232 3.03 -17.54 3.66
N ALA A 233 2.60 -16.81 4.70
CA ALA A 233 1.75 -17.37 5.76
C ALA A 233 0.36 -17.82 5.27
N THR A 234 -0.17 -17.19 4.22
CA THR A 234 -1.53 -17.47 3.72
C THR A 234 -1.55 -18.25 2.41
N SER A 235 -0.47 -18.21 1.63
CA SER A 235 -0.34 -18.82 0.30
C SER A 235 -1.59 -18.54 -0.57
N PRO A 236 -1.89 -17.26 -0.87
CA PRO A 236 -3.09 -16.88 -1.61
C PRO A 236 -2.93 -17.21 -3.11
N HIS A 237 -4.03 -17.43 -3.81
CA HIS A 237 -4.01 -17.61 -5.28
C HIS A 237 -3.88 -16.29 -6.02
N LEU A 238 -4.40 -15.21 -5.42
CA LEU A 238 -4.33 -13.85 -5.94
C LEU A 238 -3.97 -12.90 -4.80
N LEU A 239 -3.03 -11.99 -5.09
CA LEU A 239 -2.69 -10.87 -4.23
C LEU A 239 -3.25 -9.59 -4.85
N ILE A 240 -4.01 -8.83 -4.07
CA ILE A 240 -4.52 -7.51 -4.45
C ILE A 240 -3.99 -6.50 -3.45
N ILE A 241 -3.32 -5.46 -3.94
CA ILE A 241 -2.80 -4.37 -3.12
C ILE A 241 -3.53 -3.11 -3.55
N THR A 242 -4.17 -2.43 -2.59
CA THR A 242 -4.91 -1.18 -2.80
C THR A 242 -4.23 -0.03 -2.07
N GLU A 243 -4.56 1.21 -2.47
CA GLU A 243 -3.88 2.41 -1.98
C GLU A 243 -2.36 2.31 -2.18
N THR A 244 -1.93 1.87 -3.35
CA THR A 244 -0.50 1.76 -3.62
C THR A 244 0.14 3.14 -3.66
N ARG A 245 -0.59 4.16 -4.14
CA ARG A 245 -0.12 5.54 -4.34
C ARG A 245 1.21 5.61 -5.09
N GLN A 246 1.50 4.57 -5.86
CA GLN A 246 2.75 4.35 -6.54
C GLN A 246 2.45 3.90 -7.96
N PRO A 247 3.19 4.41 -8.96
CA PRO A 247 2.98 4.01 -10.34
C PRO A 247 3.17 2.51 -10.54
N GLY A 248 2.45 1.93 -11.49
CA GLY A 248 2.49 0.49 -11.78
C GLY A 248 3.89 -0.04 -12.08
N LYS A 249 4.80 0.79 -12.63
CA LYS A 249 6.21 0.41 -12.89
C LYS A 249 6.97 -0.03 -11.63
N THR A 250 6.54 0.37 -10.44
CA THR A 250 7.17 -0.01 -9.17
C THR A 250 6.86 -1.47 -8.78
N VAL A 251 5.83 -2.07 -9.38
CA VAL A 251 5.33 -3.42 -9.04
C VAL A 251 6.36 -4.53 -9.28
N GLN A 252 7.27 -4.36 -10.24
CA GLN A 252 8.23 -5.39 -10.62
C GLN A 252 9.15 -5.79 -9.46
N LYS A 253 9.53 -4.83 -8.60
CA LYS A 253 10.36 -5.10 -7.42
C LYS A 253 9.64 -6.04 -6.45
N ILE A 254 8.35 -5.83 -6.24
CA ILE A 254 7.51 -6.66 -5.38
C ILE A 254 7.33 -8.05 -5.99
N MET A 255 7.02 -8.11 -7.30
CA MET A 255 6.87 -9.37 -8.01
C MET A 255 8.12 -10.25 -7.90
N ASN A 256 9.30 -9.67 -8.15
CA ASN A 256 10.57 -10.39 -8.05
C ASN A 256 10.83 -10.89 -6.62
N SER A 257 10.47 -10.11 -5.60
CA SER A 257 10.69 -10.51 -4.20
C SER A 257 9.78 -11.65 -3.72
N LEU A 258 8.63 -11.84 -4.38
CA LEU A 258 7.63 -12.84 -4.03
C LEU A 258 7.57 -14.01 -5.03
N ASP A 259 8.46 -14.01 -6.03
CA ASP A 259 8.46 -14.99 -7.13
C ASP A 259 7.09 -15.04 -7.84
N LEU A 260 6.54 -13.87 -8.17
CA LEU A 260 5.29 -13.69 -8.91
C LEU A 260 5.60 -13.31 -10.36
N ASP A 261 4.91 -13.95 -11.30
CA ASP A 261 5.23 -13.83 -12.73
C ASP A 261 4.32 -12.86 -13.48
N TRP A 262 3.14 -12.54 -12.94
CA TRP A 262 2.14 -11.71 -13.63
C TRP A 262 1.53 -10.63 -12.74
N SER A 263 1.18 -9.51 -13.38
CA SER A 263 0.48 -8.41 -12.74
C SER A 263 -0.53 -7.70 -13.63
N GLN A 264 -1.48 -7.04 -12.99
CA GLN A 264 -2.29 -5.97 -13.58
C GLN A 264 -2.35 -4.79 -12.62
N THR A 265 -2.21 -3.58 -13.16
CA THR A 265 -2.19 -2.36 -12.33
C THR A 265 -3.28 -1.38 -12.76
N LEU A 266 -3.86 -0.67 -11.80
CA LEU A 266 -4.53 0.61 -12.01
C LEU A 266 -3.67 1.70 -11.39
N GLU A 267 -3.42 2.75 -12.15
CA GLU A 267 -2.60 3.86 -11.68
C GLU A 267 -3.35 4.68 -10.62
N PRO A 268 -2.64 5.25 -9.63
CA PRO A 268 -3.25 6.22 -8.73
C PRO A 268 -3.62 7.50 -9.48
N ALA A 269 -4.65 8.21 -9.00
CA ALA A 269 -4.94 9.57 -9.45
C ALA A 269 -4.11 10.54 -8.59
N GLY A 270 -2.94 10.97 -9.06
CA GLY A 270 -2.00 11.69 -8.20
C GLY A 270 -1.55 10.81 -7.02
N PHE A 271 -1.83 11.24 -5.79
CA PHE A 271 -1.50 10.49 -4.57
C PHE A 271 -2.65 9.62 -4.02
N TYR A 272 -3.68 9.39 -4.82
CA TYR A 272 -4.93 8.75 -4.39
C TYR A 272 -5.12 7.40 -5.08
N GLY A 273 -5.40 6.34 -4.32
CA GLY A 273 -5.73 5.04 -4.89
C GLY A 273 -4.52 4.31 -5.45
N GLY A 274 -4.72 3.73 -6.63
CA GLY A 274 -3.80 2.76 -7.22
C GLY A 274 -4.08 1.35 -6.71
N ILE A 275 -4.04 0.39 -7.64
CA ILE A 275 -4.33 -1.02 -7.38
C ILE A 275 -3.29 -1.87 -8.10
N TRP A 276 -2.71 -2.84 -7.42
CA TRP A 276 -1.88 -3.88 -8.04
C TRP A 276 -2.52 -5.25 -7.80
N MET A 277 -2.75 -6.02 -8.86
CA MET A 277 -3.18 -7.42 -8.80
C MET A 277 -2.03 -8.30 -9.26
N LEU A 278 -1.59 -9.24 -8.42
CA LEU A 278 -0.38 -10.04 -8.62
C LEU A 278 -0.70 -11.52 -8.41
N TRP A 279 -0.16 -12.39 -9.27
CA TRP A 279 -0.36 -13.83 -9.16
C TRP A 279 0.77 -14.63 -9.83
N LYS A 280 0.84 -15.93 -9.51
CA LYS A 280 1.68 -16.89 -10.21
C LYS A 280 0.92 -17.50 -11.37
N LYS A 281 1.53 -17.55 -12.56
CA LYS A 281 0.88 -18.11 -13.76
C LYS A 281 0.52 -19.58 -13.58
N GLN A 282 1.30 -20.33 -12.80
CA GLN A 282 1.07 -21.74 -12.52
C GLN A 282 -0.08 -21.98 -11.53
N VAL A 283 -0.58 -20.92 -10.86
CA VAL A 283 -1.62 -20.99 -9.83
C VAL A 283 -2.95 -20.43 -10.33
N ALA A 284 -2.91 -19.39 -11.16
CA ALA A 284 -4.13 -18.78 -11.69
C ALA A 284 -3.93 -18.19 -13.09
N GLU A 285 -5.01 -18.19 -13.86
CA GLU A 285 -5.15 -17.44 -15.09
C GLU A 285 -6.10 -16.27 -14.89
N LEU A 286 -5.75 -15.12 -15.45
CA LEU A 286 -6.55 -13.91 -15.40
C LEU A 286 -6.83 -13.42 -16.82
N TYR A 287 -8.11 -13.27 -17.13
CA TYR A 287 -8.63 -12.76 -18.40
C TYR A 287 -9.19 -11.36 -18.19
N LEU A 288 -8.47 -10.34 -18.65
CA LEU A 288 -8.91 -8.96 -18.51
C LEU A 288 -10.12 -8.69 -19.44
N GLU A 289 -11.26 -8.34 -18.84
CA GLU A 289 -12.47 -7.97 -19.60
C GLU A 289 -12.49 -6.48 -19.92
N ARG A 290 -12.15 -5.64 -18.93
CA ARG A 290 -12.20 -4.18 -19.08
C ARG A 290 -11.23 -3.52 -18.12
N LYS A 291 -10.57 -2.45 -18.59
CA LYS A 291 -9.73 -1.55 -17.80
C LYS A 291 -10.11 -0.12 -18.11
N GLU A 292 -10.37 0.65 -17.06
CA GLU A 292 -10.71 2.07 -17.06
C GLU A 292 -9.79 2.75 -16.02
N ASP A 293 -9.81 4.08 -15.92
CA ASP A 293 -8.90 4.83 -15.04
C ASP A 293 -8.94 4.35 -13.58
N PHE A 294 -10.15 4.09 -13.05
CA PHE A 294 -10.35 3.71 -11.65
C PHE A 294 -11.04 2.36 -11.47
N LYS A 295 -11.09 1.53 -12.52
CA LYS A 295 -11.82 0.26 -12.50
C LYS A 295 -11.18 -0.78 -13.40
N LEU A 296 -11.13 -2.01 -12.90
CA LEU A 296 -10.66 -3.18 -13.59
C LEU A 296 -11.68 -4.30 -13.39
N ALA A 297 -12.06 -4.95 -14.49
CA ALA A 297 -12.88 -6.15 -14.50
C ALA A 297 -12.11 -7.27 -15.19
N ALA A 298 -12.04 -8.44 -14.54
CA ALA A 298 -11.32 -9.59 -15.04
C ALA A 298 -11.98 -10.89 -14.57
N GLU A 299 -11.80 -11.95 -15.33
CA GLU A 299 -12.15 -13.31 -14.95
C GLU A 299 -10.91 -14.04 -14.45
N ILE A 300 -11.04 -14.78 -13.34
CA ILE A 300 -9.94 -15.51 -12.71
C ILE A 300 -10.32 -16.98 -12.59
N LYS A 301 -9.40 -17.85 -13.03
CA LYS A 301 -9.50 -19.31 -12.90
C LYS A 301 -8.26 -19.82 -12.17
N VAL A 302 -8.44 -20.67 -11.16
CA VAL A 302 -7.32 -21.32 -10.48
C VAL A 302 -6.90 -22.55 -11.27
N ILE A 303 -5.60 -22.72 -11.49
CA ILE A 303 -5.02 -23.88 -12.18
C ILE A 303 -4.68 -24.93 -11.14
N PHE A 304 -4.99 -26.19 -11.46
CA PHE A 304 -4.51 -27.35 -10.72
C PHE A 304 -3.40 -27.99 -11.52
N ASN A 305 -2.23 -28.14 -10.91
CA ASN A 305 -1.24 -29.09 -11.38
C ASN A 305 -1.43 -30.34 -10.53
N ASP A 306 -1.85 -31.43 -11.15
CA ASP A 306 -1.82 -32.76 -10.54
C ASP A 306 -0.38 -33.18 -10.20
#